data_AF-A0AA40DUD6-F1
#
_entry.id   AF-A0AA40DUD6-F1
#
_cell.length_a   1.000
_cell.length_b   1.000
_cell.length_c   1.000
_cell.angle_alpha   90.00
_cell.angle_beta   90.00
_cell.angle_gamma   90.00
#
_symmetry.space_group_name_H-M   'P 1'
#
loop_
_entity.id
_entity.type
_entity.pdbx_description
1 polymer ?
#
loop_
_entity_poly.entity_id
_entity_poly.type
_entity_poly.pdbx_seq_one_letter_code
_entity_poly.pdbx_strand_id
1 'polypeptide(L)'
;YIPLPKGSVRLLRLSPLSDKNPHIQCRLTNFSMLDSVSTHPYESLSYVWGSDDNKQPIYVDGDELYIMANLYGALSHLRYCFLERILWVDAICINQDDKAEKGRQVQLMAKIYSKASRVIVWLGEKADGSDQALEDIRAAAVKEPANSPADKTNRNNILTLLERRCSERIWVLQEVAAARHILIKCGPTEIDGYAFCSGLSALNLSYETRPHLLGLIPPIVYLIRGAVFRPRYEGDETNLQDRFSLGIRPLGQLVDMYHTHKATVPLDKVYALLGMSNDNPHVGGLDVNYEAAWGEVFQNLVQFRLSDQMSVSTWDGVVVAVIEARCCILGEVSSVGEDATRHNRPNGDATRHDRQHVEITWEDTPSHFGPEEKQSSRFTFQASAKAVKKGDVVCLLQGASSPTIVRLCDGFSTIIMIAVPLTDDVRQRSASVIAFPIDLLVVWDWDESRRKLQDGEDYEKLISSRKVPKCPVAKCQCLHSLEKTTRLWNFGVLLNRIARYDVAAKNLQKAVEIYRSKLTMPILARPTFGPCASLHALTTHVMNPFSSTQRNFLKTAPNSFNSTTIDSSFTVISKMPQYNELEMLQGMQ
;
A
#
# COMPACT_ATOMS: atom_id res chain seq x y z
N TYR A 1 -7.22 27.70 -24.45
CA TYR A 1 -6.96 26.31 -24.87
C TYR A 1 -7.89 25.91 -26.01
N ILE A 2 -7.35 25.29 -27.07
CA ILE A 2 -8.16 24.71 -28.16
C ILE A 2 -8.60 23.29 -27.76
N PRO A 3 -9.87 22.89 -27.94
CA PRO A 3 -10.34 21.54 -27.64
C PRO A 3 -9.51 20.45 -28.31
N LEU A 4 -9.17 19.40 -27.57
CA LEU A 4 -8.40 18.26 -28.09
C LEU A 4 -9.32 17.19 -28.70
N PRO A 5 -8.99 16.68 -29.91
CA PRO A 5 -9.61 15.46 -30.43
C PRO A 5 -9.36 14.26 -29.51
N LYS A 6 -10.21 13.23 -29.60
CA LYS A 6 -10.03 11.98 -28.84
C LYS A 6 -8.67 11.36 -29.17
N GLY A 7 -7.92 10.96 -28.15
CA GLY A 7 -6.59 10.35 -28.32
C GLY A 7 -5.47 11.31 -28.70
N SER A 8 -5.70 12.63 -28.63
CA SER A 8 -4.66 13.65 -28.87
C SER A 8 -4.14 14.26 -27.56
N VAL A 9 -2.92 14.80 -27.62
CA VAL A 9 -2.24 15.50 -26.52
C VAL A 9 -1.67 16.82 -27.02
N ARG A 10 -1.37 17.77 -26.12
CA ARG A 10 -0.59 18.98 -26.48
C ARG A 10 0.88 18.76 -26.15
N LEU A 11 1.76 19.26 -27.00
CA LEU A 11 3.20 19.32 -26.78
C LEU A 11 3.64 20.79 -26.74
N LEU A 12 4.50 21.09 -25.77
CA LEU A 12 5.11 22.39 -25.54
C LEU A 12 6.42 22.48 -26.33
N ARG A 13 6.49 23.38 -27.30
CA ARG A 13 7.76 23.76 -27.94
C ARG A 13 8.38 24.91 -27.17
N LEU A 14 9.45 24.62 -26.46
CA LEU A 14 10.21 25.58 -25.66
C LEU A 14 11.27 26.25 -26.54
N SER A 15 11.22 27.57 -26.64
CA SER A 15 12.13 28.35 -27.49
C SER A 15 13.54 28.41 -26.87
N PRO A 16 14.60 28.49 -27.71
CA PRO A 16 15.97 28.59 -27.23
C PRO A 16 16.22 29.88 -26.42
N LEU A 17 17.30 29.91 -25.66
CA LEU A 17 17.79 31.13 -25.03
C LEU A 17 18.05 32.21 -26.11
N SER A 18 17.55 33.43 -25.90
CA SER A 18 17.82 34.56 -26.78
C SER A 18 18.28 35.74 -25.96
N ASP A 19 19.43 36.32 -26.31
CA ASP A 19 19.95 37.53 -25.67
C ASP A 19 18.99 38.73 -25.82
N LYS A 20 18.08 38.67 -26.81
CA LYS A 20 17.08 39.71 -27.07
C LYS A 20 15.78 39.53 -26.28
N ASN A 21 15.52 38.33 -25.74
CA ASN A 21 14.30 38.08 -24.98
C ASN A 21 14.59 37.12 -23.80
N PRO A 22 14.84 37.66 -22.59
CA PRO A 22 15.15 36.85 -21.42
C PRO A 22 13.95 35.99 -20.99
N HIS A 23 12.73 36.39 -21.37
CA HIS A 23 11.51 35.66 -21.03
C HIS A 23 11.42 34.30 -21.72
N ILE A 24 10.74 33.36 -21.08
CA ILE A 24 10.48 32.03 -21.64
C ILE A 24 9.34 32.16 -22.65
N GLN A 25 9.63 31.84 -23.91
CA GLN A 25 8.65 31.78 -24.99
C GLN A 25 8.40 30.33 -25.41
N CYS A 26 7.12 30.01 -25.58
CA CYS A 26 6.63 28.67 -25.84
C CYS A 26 5.55 28.66 -26.91
N ARG A 27 5.39 27.51 -27.57
CA ARG A 27 4.29 27.24 -28.51
C ARG A 27 3.58 25.95 -28.12
N LEU A 28 2.24 25.93 -28.08
CA LEU A 28 1.51 24.67 -27.92
C LEU A 28 1.12 24.09 -29.27
N THR A 29 1.36 22.80 -29.45
CA THR A 29 1.02 22.07 -30.68
C THR A 29 0.24 20.81 -30.36
N ASN A 30 -0.86 20.58 -31.07
CA ASN A 30 -1.64 19.36 -30.94
C ASN A 30 -0.89 18.20 -31.61
N PHE A 31 -0.85 17.06 -30.94
CA PHE A 31 -0.18 15.85 -31.38
C PHE A 31 -1.13 14.66 -31.24
N SER A 32 -1.33 13.93 -32.33
CA SER A 32 -2.14 12.70 -32.31
C SER A 32 -1.29 11.56 -31.74
N MET A 33 -1.81 10.86 -30.74
CA MET A 33 -1.17 9.64 -30.22
C MET A 33 -1.61 8.38 -30.99
N LEU A 34 -2.46 8.55 -32.02
CA LEU A 34 -2.85 7.50 -32.95
C LEU A 34 -1.71 7.35 -33.98
N ASP A 35 -1.28 6.11 -34.20
CA ASP A 35 -0.40 5.69 -35.31
C ASP A 35 1.09 6.04 -35.23
N SER A 36 1.76 5.71 -34.12
CA SER A 36 3.18 5.35 -34.25
C SER A 36 3.64 4.25 -33.29
N VAL A 37 4.28 3.28 -33.92
CA VAL A 37 4.95 2.13 -33.33
C VAL A 37 6.24 2.55 -32.58
N SER A 38 6.71 3.78 -32.79
CA SER A 38 8.01 4.29 -32.31
C SER A 38 7.93 5.26 -31.13
N THR A 39 9.09 5.54 -30.53
CA THR A 39 9.31 6.68 -29.64
C THR A 39 8.95 7.98 -30.37
N HIS A 40 8.19 8.86 -29.74
CA HIS A 40 7.94 10.18 -30.30
C HIS A 40 9.09 11.15 -29.91
N PRO A 41 9.41 12.13 -30.77
CA PRO A 41 10.52 13.06 -30.57
C PRO A 41 10.16 14.20 -29.58
N TYR A 42 9.57 13.84 -28.44
CA TYR A 42 9.39 14.74 -27.30
C TYR A 42 9.98 14.11 -26.04
N GLU A 43 10.24 14.96 -25.05
CA GLU A 43 10.64 14.54 -23.72
C GLU A 43 9.51 14.90 -22.75
N SER A 44 9.34 14.17 -21.66
CA SER A 44 8.34 14.52 -20.65
C SER A 44 9.02 14.98 -19.36
N LEU A 45 8.40 15.95 -18.70
CA LEU A 45 8.90 16.50 -17.45
C LEU A 45 8.17 15.85 -16.25
N SER A 46 8.93 15.36 -15.30
CA SER A 46 8.49 14.86 -14.00
C SER A 46 8.99 15.84 -12.93
N TYR A 47 8.08 16.50 -12.21
CA TYR A 47 8.43 17.56 -11.26
C TYR A 47 7.34 17.75 -10.20
N VAL A 48 7.64 18.52 -9.14
CA VAL A 48 6.64 18.90 -8.13
C VAL A 48 5.99 20.21 -8.51
N TRP A 49 4.65 20.23 -8.49
CA TRP A 49 3.92 21.48 -8.58
C TRP A 49 4.22 22.27 -7.30
N GLY A 50 4.98 23.36 -7.44
CA GLY A 50 5.42 24.20 -6.33
C GLY A 50 4.26 24.88 -5.60
N SER A 51 4.57 25.76 -4.66
CA SER A 51 3.55 26.62 -4.05
C SER A 51 2.94 27.57 -5.07
N ASP A 52 1.68 27.95 -4.85
CA ASP A 52 1.01 29.04 -5.58
C ASP A 52 1.66 30.41 -5.32
N ASP A 53 2.48 30.50 -4.28
CA ASP A 53 3.28 31.67 -3.95
C ASP A 53 4.34 31.90 -5.03
N ASN A 54 4.39 33.12 -5.58
CA ASN A 54 5.39 33.58 -6.53
C ASN A 54 5.31 32.94 -7.94
N LYS A 55 4.13 32.98 -8.57
CA LYS A 55 3.96 32.60 -9.99
C LYS A 55 4.82 33.48 -10.90
N GLN A 56 5.42 32.86 -11.90
CA GLN A 56 6.29 33.50 -12.89
C GLN A 56 5.60 33.50 -14.26
N PRO A 57 5.69 34.59 -15.03
CA PRO A 57 5.08 34.67 -16.35
C PRO A 57 5.93 33.94 -17.40
N ILE A 58 5.25 33.21 -18.28
CA ILE A 58 5.79 32.70 -19.54
C ILE A 58 4.86 33.11 -20.68
N TYR A 59 5.36 33.16 -21.90
CA TYR A 59 4.54 33.50 -23.07
C TYR A 59 4.27 32.24 -23.90
N VAL A 60 3.00 31.83 -24.01
CA VAL A 60 2.57 30.66 -24.77
C VAL A 60 1.71 31.14 -25.93
N ASP A 61 2.17 30.92 -27.17
CA ASP A 61 1.48 31.38 -28.38
C ASP A 61 1.21 32.90 -28.42
N GLY A 62 2.00 33.68 -27.67
CA GLY A 62 1.86 35.13 -27.54
C GLY A 62 1.08 35.59 -26.30
N ASP A 63 0.33 34.70 -25.66
CA ASP A 63 -0.43 34.99 -24.45
C ASP A 63 0.40 34.76 -23.19
N GLU A 64 0.19 35.60 -22.17
CA GLU A 64 0.87 35.47 -20.88
C GLU A 64 0.20 34.38 -20.02
N LEU A 65 0.99 33.37 -19.61
CA LEU A 65 0.57 32.29 -18.71
C LEU A 65 1.44 32.30 -17.45
N TYR A 66 0.80 32.27 -16.29
CA TYR A 66 1.47 32.26 -14.99
C TYR A 66 1.69 30.82 -14.51
N ILE A 67 2.94 30.43 -14.34
CA ILE A 67 3.36 29.10 -13.87
C ILE A 67 4.07 29.18 -12.52
N MET A 68 4.10 28.07 -11.78
CA MET A 68 4.79 28.03 -10.49
C MET A 68 6.31 28.19 -10.66
N ALA A 69 6.96 28.82 -9.69
CA ALA A 69 8.41 29.10 -9.71
C ALA A 69 9.25 27.83 -9.97
N ASN A 70 8.86 26.68 -9.42
CA ASN A 70 9.59 25.43 -9.64
C ASN A 70 9.56 24.99 -11.12
N LEU A 71 8.43 25.14 -11.80
CA LEU A 71 8.32 24.83 -13.23
C LEU A 71 9.09 25.86 -14.06
N TYR A 72 9.05 27.14 -13.68
CA TYR A 72 9.81 28.18 -14.35
C TYR A 72 11.32 27.91 -14.28
N GLY A 73 11.83 27.53 -13.11
CA GLY A 73 13.22 27.09 -12.93
C GLY A 73 13.55 25.89 -13.81
N ALA A 74 12.70 24.85 -13.80
CA ALA A 74 12.87 23.69 -14.67
C ALA A 74 12.96 24.08 -16.15
N LEU A 75 12.00 24.84 -16.68
CA LEU A 75 12.00 25.27 -18.08
C LEU A 75 13.24 26.12 -18.41
N SER A 76 13.66 27.00 -17.51
CA SER A 76 14.88 27.82 -17.68
C SER A 76 16.13 26.96 -17.87
N HIS A 77 16.32 25.94 -17.02
CA HIS A 77 17.45 25.00 -17.11
C HIS A 77 17.34 24.00 -18.26
N LEU A 78 16.16 23.88 -18.89
CA LEU A 78 15.92 22.97 -20.01
C LEU A 78 16.03 23.65 -21.37
N ARG A 79 16.04 24.98 -21.46
CA ARG A 79 16.24 25.71 -22.72
C ARG A 79 17.62 25.41 -23.29
N TYR A 80 17.67 25.03 -24.55
CA TYR A 80 18.93 24.99 -25.30
C TYR A 80 19.31 26.40 -25.77
N CYS A 81 20.58 26.63 -26.08
CA CYS A 81 21.04 27.92 -26.58
C CYS A 81 20.51 28.25 -27.98
N PHE A 82 20.30 27.23 -28.84
CA PHE A 82 20.02 27.45 -30.26
C PHE A 82 18.87 26.61 -30.83
N LEU A 83 18.44 25.56 -30.13
CA LEU A 83 17.43 24.63 -30.62
C LEU A 83 16.15 24.74 -29.80
N GLU A 84 15.02 24.62 -30.48
CA GLU A 84 13.75 24.37 -29.80
C GLU A 84 13.77 22.99 -29.12
N ARG A 85 13.11 22.90 -27.98
CA ARG A 85 12.96 21.65 -27.24
C ARG A 85 11.49 21.29 -27.14
N ILE A 86 11.11 20.07 -27.51
CA ILE A 86 9.72 19.61 -27.47
C ILE A 86 9.50 18.84 -26.16
N LEU A 87 8.65 19.39 -25.30
CA LEU A 87 8.35 18.87 -23.98
C LEU A 87 6.87 18.54 -23.83
N TRP A 88 6.56 17.53 -23.03
CA TRP A 88 5.24 17.36 -22.43
C TRP A 88 5.33 17.71 -20.94
N VAL A 89 4.51 18.68 -20.54
CA VAL A 89 4.44 19.21 -19.17
C VAL A 89 2.97 19.25 -18.78
N ASP A 90 2.58 18.42 -17.82
CA ASP A 90 1.19 18.23 -17.38
C ASP A 90 0.45 19.55 -17.08
N ALA A 91 1.05 20.46 -16.31
CA ALA A 91 0.43 21.73 -15.92
C ALA A 91 0.16 22.69 -17.09
N ILE A 92 0.86 22.55 -18.22
CA ILE A 92 0.69 23.44 -19.39
C ILE A 92 -0.05 22.71 -20.51
N CYS A 93 0.23 21.43 -20.75
CA CYS A 93 -0.29 20.67 -21.87
C CYS A 93 -1.73 20.19 -21.65
N ILE A 94 -2.14 20.04 -20.38
CA ILE A 94 -3.51 19.70 -19.98
C ILE A 94 -4.23 20.99 -19.56
N ASN A 95 -5.45 21.18 -20.05
CA ASN A 95 -6.32 22.23 -19.56
C ASN A 95 -6.80 21.86 -18.15
N GLN A 96 -6.20 22.48 -17.13
CA GLN A 96 -6.46 22.16 -15.72
C GLN A 96 -7.87 22.55 -15.26
N ASP A 97 -8.52 23.49 -15.96
CA ASP A 97 -9.86 23.97 -15.64
C ASP A 97 -10.98 23.08 -16.22
N ASP A 98 -10.67 22.23 -17.20
CA ASP A 98 -11.59 21.26 -17.78
C ASP A 98 -11.40 19.88 -17.13
N LYS A 99 -12.27 19.54 -16.17
CA LYS A 99 -12.24 18.25 -15.47
C LYS A 99 -12.40 17.05 -16.41
N ALA A 100 -13.18 17.18 -17.48
CA ALA A 100 -13.39 16.09 -18.43
C ALA A 100 -12.15 15.88 -19.29
N GLU A 101 -11.49 16.96 -19.73
CA GLU A 101 -10.18 16.87 -20.40
C GLU A 101 -9.14 16.26 -19.46
N LYS A 102 -9.06 16.75 -18.21
CA LYS A 102 -8.13 16.25 -17.20
C LYS A 102 -8.31 14.75 -16.96
N GLY A 103 -9.54 14.28 -16.77
CA GLY A 103 -9.83 12.85 -16.60
C GLY A 103 -9.33 12.02 -17.78
N ARG A 104 -9.59 12.45 -19.02
CA ARG A 104 -9.10 11.78 -20.24
C ARG A 104 -7.57 11.80 -20.34
N GLN A 105 -6.93 12.92 -20.05
CA GLN A 105 -5.46 13.04 -20.12
C GLN A 105 -4.76 12.22 -19.03
N VAL A 106 -5.32 12.17 -17.82
CA VAL A 106 -4.83 11.33 -16.72
C VAL A 106 -4.84 9.86 -17.08
N GLN A 107 -5.91 9.37 -17.72
CA GLN A 107 -5.97 8.00 -18.24
C GLN A 107 -4.88 7.71 -19.29
N LEU A 108 -4.45 8.74 -20.04
CA LEU A 108 -3.39 8.64 -21.06
C LEU A 108 -1.97 8.82 -20.51
N MET A 109 -1.78 9.25 -19.25
CA MET A 109 -0.45 9.61 -18.72
C MET A 109 0.59 8.49 -18.90
N ALA A 110 0.26 7.24 -18.56
CA ALA A 110 1.17 6.12 -18.78
C ALA A 110 1.64 6.01 -20.24
N LYS A 111 0.71 6.17 -21.20
CA LYS A 111 0.99 6.14 -22.64
C LYS A 111 1.84 7.34 -23.08
N ILE A 112 1.59 8.51 -22.51
CA ILE A 112 2.34 9.73 -22.83
C ILE A 112 3.79 9.62 -22.35
N TYR A 113 4.02 9.21 -21.10
CA TYR A 113 5.38 9.05 -20.61
C TYR A 113 6.11 7.87 -21.27
N SER A 114 5.40 6.80 -21.66
CA SER A 114 6.03 5.64 -22.32
C SER A 114 6.49 5.96 -23.73
N LYS A 115 5.74 6.80 -24.45
CA LYS A 115 6.08 7.23 -25.82
C LYS A 115 7.12 8.34 -25.88
N ALA A 116 7.41 9.02 -24.77
CA ALA A 116 8.48 10.01 -24.68
C ALA A 116 9.85 9.37 -25.03
N SER A 117 10.74 10.16 -25.62
CA SER A 117 12.12 9.78 -25.90
C SER A 117 12.94 9.64 -24.61
N ARG A 118 12.68 10.49 -23.63
CA ARG A 118 13.15 10.37 -22.24
C ARG A 118 12.21 11.11 -21.27
N VAL A 119 12.30 10.75 -20.00
CA VAL A 119 11.63 11.43 -18.89
C VAL A 119 12.69 12.17 -18.09
N ILE A 120 12.47 13.46 -17.87
CA ILE A 120 13.36 14.31 -17.09
C ILE A 120 12.76 14.47 -15.70
N VAL A 121 13.43 13.95 -14.69
CA VAL A 121 13.04 14.09 -13.28
C VAL A 121 13.73 15.32 -12.72
N TRP A 122 12.97 16.39 -12.54
CA TRP A 122 13.45 17.66 -11.98
C TRP A 122 13.30 17.68 -10.46
N LEU A 123 14.44 17.71 -9.77
CA LEU A 123 14.51 17.74 -8.31
C LEU A 123 14.43 19.16 -7.73
N GLY A 124 14.40 20.20 -8.56
CA GLY A 124 14.45 21.60 -8.12
C GLY A 124 15.81 22.27 -8.32
N GLU A 125 15.93 23.52 -7.89
CA GLU A 125 17.17 24.30 -7.95
C GLU A 125 18.29 23.71 -7.08
N LYS A 126 19.52 24.14 -7.34
CA LYS A 126 20.69 23.79 -6.53
C LYS A 126 20.51 24.38 -5.11
N ALA A 127 20.49 23.52 -4.10
CA ALA A 127 20.38 23.89 -2.70
C ALA A 127 20.86 22.73 -1.81
N ASP A 128 21.24 23.02 -0.55
CA ASP A 128 21.58 22.01 0.47
C ASP A 128 22.67 21.00 0.04
N GLY A 129 23.62 21.44 -0.80
CA GLY A 129 24.68 20.60 -1.33
C GLY A 129 24.22 19.54 -2.32
N SER A 130 23.06 19.74 -2.98
CA SER A 130 22.46 18.80 -3.93
C SER A 130 23.34 18.46 -5.13
N ASP A 131 24.14 19.42 -5.60
CA ASP A 131 25.10 19.22 -6.69
C ASP A 131 26.20 18.24 -6.26
N GLN A 132 26.82 18.47 -5.10
CA GLN A 132 27.80 17.55 -4.54
C GLN A 132 27.19 16.18 -4.25
N ALA A 133 25.95 16.12 -3.77
CA ALA A 133 25.24 14.85 -3.55
C ALA A 133 25.08 14.03 -4.84
N LEU A 134 24.70 14.68 -5.95
CA LEU A 134 24.60 13.99 -7.25
C LEU A 134 25.97 13.52 -7.76
N GLU A 135 27.02 14.34 -7.59
CA GLU A 135 28.38 13.95 -7.94
C GLU A 135 28.90 12.78 -7.08
N ASP A 136 28.61 12.78 -5.78
CA ASP A 136 28.96 11.70 -4.86
C ASP A 136 28.27 10.37 -5.26
N ILE A 137 26.98 10.43 -5.62
CA ILE A 137 26.23 9.28 -6.15
C ILE A 137 26.88 8.80 -7.46
N ARG A 138 27.22 9.72 -8.37
CA ARG A 138 27.87 9.37 -9.64
C ARG A 138 29.22 8.70 -9.42
N ALA A 139 30.04 9.25 -8.53
CA ALA A 139 31.35 8.69 -8.18
C ALA A 139 31.20 7.29 -7.56
N ALA A 140 30.20 7.08 -6.70
CA ALA A 140 29.91 5.78 -6.13
C ALA A 140 29.46 4.74 -7.18
N ALA A 141 28.78 5.18 -8.24
CA ALA A 141 28.33 4.29 -9.31
C ALA A 141 29.48 3.72 -10.17
N VAL A 142 30.62 4.42 -10.22
CA VAL A 142 31.79 4.05 -11.06
C VAL A 142 32.83 3.25 -10.26
N LYS A 143 32.94 3.45 -8.95
CA LYS A 143 33.95 2.79 -8.13
C LYS A 143 33.65 1.29 -7.95
N GLU A 144 34.64 0.45 -8.23
CA GLU A 144 34.60 -0.95 -7.80
C GLU A 144 34.64 -1.06 -6.27
N PRO A 145 34.04 -2.09 -5.66
CA PRO A 145 33.88 -2.25 -4.20
C PRO A 145 35.19 -2.49 -3.41
N ALA A 146 36.35 -2.03 -3.88
CA ALA A 146 37.63 -2.21 -3.21
C ALA A 146 38.28 -0.86 -2.82
N ASN A 147 38.38 -0.62 -1.51
CA ASN A 147 39.44 0.13 -0.83
C ASN A 147 39.84 1.51 -1.38
N SER A 148 38.94 2.51 -1.30
CA SER A 148 39.36 3.92 -1.20
C SER A 148 38.56 4.63 -0.10
N PRO A 149 39.14 5.60 0.62
CA PRO A 149 38.56 6.11 1.87
C PRO A 149 37.21 6.77 1.60
N ALA A 150 36.17 6.19 2.22
CA ALA A 150 34.81 6.70 2.29
C ALA A 150 34.68 7.96 3.18
N ASP A 151 35.61 8.90 3.05
CA ASP A 151 35.83 9.95 4.07
C ASP A 151 35.48 11.37 3.59
N LYS A 152 35.06 11.53 2.33
CA LYS A 152 34.55 12.83 1.81
C LYS A 152 33.10 12.81 1.36
N THR A 153 32.46 11.65 1.25
CA THR A 153 31.06 11.56 0.83
C THR A 153 30.16 12.08 1.93
N ASN A 154 29.47 13.19 1.68
CA ASN A 154 28.53 13.75 2.64
C ASN A 154 27.19 13.03 2.51
N ARG A 155 27.04 11.91 3.23
CA ARG A 155 25.81 11.11 3.27
C ARG A 155 24.59 11.95 3.64
N ASN A 156 24.75 12.96 4.47
CA ASN A 156 23.64 13.82 4.89
C ASN A 156 23.08 14.62 3.71
N ASN A 157 23.94 15.15 2.82
CA ASN A 157 23.50 15.86 1.62
C ASN A 157 22.71 14.93 0.68
N ILE A 158 23.15 13.68 0.55
CA ILE A 158 22.46 12.66 -0.27
C ILE A 158 21.08 12.36 0.32
N LEU A 159 20.98 12.13 1.62
CA LEU A 159 19.70 11.92 2.28
C LEU A 159 18.78 13.13 2.11
N THR A 160 19.31 14.37 2.20
CA THR A 160 18.51 15.60 2.03
C THR A 160 18.05 15.78 0.58
N LEU A 161 18.85 15.36 -0.40
CA LEU A 161 18.43 15.31 -1.80
C LEU A 161 17.28 14.32 -2.01
N LEU A 162 17.33 13.14 -1.37
CA LEU A 162 16.31 12.09 -1.47
C LEU A 162 14.97 12.49 -0.81
N GLU A 163 15.00 13.34 0.22
CA GLU A 163 13.82 13.90 0.90
C GLU A 163 13.08 14.99 0.11
N ARG A 164 13.62 15.44 -1.03
CA ARG A 164 12.94 16.45 -1.84
C ARG A 164 11.56 15.95 -2.27
N ARG A 165 10.59 16.87 -2.26
CA ARG A 165 9.15 16.57 -2.42
C ARG A 165 8.78 15.77 -3.67
N CYS A 166 9.62 15.77 -4.71
CA CYS A 166 9.39 14.98 -5.93
C CYS A 166 9.30 13.49 -5.61
N SER A 167 10.15 13.01 -4.71
CA SER A 167 10.17 11.61 -4.32
C SER A 167 8.90 11.19 -3.57
N GLU A 168 8.18 12.13 -2.94
CA GLU A 168 7.02 11.81 -2.10
C GLU A 168 5.72 11.64 -2.89
N ARG A 169 5.63 12.12 -4.14
CA ARG A 169 4.36 12.15 -4.89
C ARG A 169 4.07 10.80 -5.54
N ILE A 170 2.81 10.36 -5.46
CA ILE A 170 2.42 9.09 -6.09
C ILE A 170 2.47 9.13 -7.62
N TRP A 171 2.18 10.28 -8.24
CA TRP A 171 2.23 10.43 -9.71
C TRP A 171 3.63 10.19 -10.29
N VAL A 172 4.69 10.56 -9.55
CA VAL A 172 6.08 10.35 -9.98
C VAL A 172 6.35 8.88 -10.27
N LEU A 173 5.67 7.95 -9.59
CA LEU A 173 5.81 6.51 -9.82
C LEU A 173 5.42 6.13 -11.23
N GLN A 174 4.27 6.59 -11.72
CA GLN A 174 3.82 6.28 -13.08
C GLN A 174 4.75 6.93 -14.12
N GLU A 175 5.22 8.15 -13.83
CA GLU A 175 6.11 8.91 -14.71
C GLU A 175 7.45 8.19 -14.89
N VAL A 176 8.07 7.73 -13.80
CA VAL A 176 9.32 6.95 -13.88
C VAL A 176 9.09 5.49 -14.28
N ALA A 177 7.92 4.92 -14.02
CA ALA A 177 7.54 3.57 -14.44
C ALA A 177 7.25 3.45 -15.93
N ALA A 178 6.83 4.54 -16.57
CA ALA A 178 6.59 4.57 -18.01
C ALA A 178 7.88 4.86 -18.81
N ALA A 179 8.83 5.58 -18.20
CA ALA A 179 10.06 6.03 -18.85
C ALA A 179 10.91 4.88 -19.41
N ARG A 180 11.51 5.03 -20.60
CA ARG A 180 12.57 4.11 -21.08
C ARG A 180 13.98 4.63 -20.80
N HIS A 181 14.08 5.96 -20.77
CA HIS A 181 15.30 6.70 -20.45
C HIS A 181 14.94 7.75 -19.42
N ILE A 182 15.67 7.79 -18.32
CA ILE A 182 15.43 8.71 -17.20
C ILE A 182 16.68 9.58 -17.02
N LEU A 183 16.48 10.89 -17.06
CA LEU A 183 17.51 11.87 -16.72
C LEU A 183 17.08 12.57 -15.42
N ILE A 184 17.86 12.44 -14.36
CA ILE A 184 17.61 13.13 -13.09
C ILE A 184 18.40 14.44 -13.12
N LYS A 185 17.72 15.57 -12.89
CA LYS A 185 18.32 16.91 -12.96
C LYS A 185 18.01 17.72 -11.70
N CYS A 186 19.02 18.44 -11.20
CA CYS A 186 18.92 19.33 -10.05
C CYS A 186 19.75 20.58 -10.31
N GLY A 187 19.10 21.73 -10.54
CA GLY A 187 19.76 22.91 -11.06
C GLY A 187 20.53 22.58 -12.35
N PRO A 188 21.82 22.96 -12.45
CA PRO A 188 22.63 22.66 -13.64
C PRO A 188 23.08 21.18 -13.71
N THR A 189 23.15 20.48 -12.58
CA THR A 189 23.71 19.12 -12.49
C THR A 189 22.70 18.08 -12.93
N GLU A 190 23.16 17.05 -13.65
CA GLU A 190 22.32 15.93 -14.11
C GLU A 190 23.02 14.58 -14.00
N ILE A 191 22.25 13.50 -13.87
CA ILE A 191 22.74 12.14 -13.81
C ILE A 191 21.75 11.19 -14.50
N ASP A 192 22.28 10.17 -15.19
CA ASP A 192 21.46 9.09 -15.74
C ASP A 192 20.77 8.30 -14.61
N GLY A 193 19.51 7.92 -14.82
CA GLY A 193 18.73 7.20 -13.80
C GLY A 193 19.34 5.87 -13.37
N TYR A 194 19.95 5.10 -14.28
CA TYR A 194 20.60 3.84 -13.94
C TYR A 194 21.88 4.06 -13.14
N ALA A 195 22.66 5.09 -13.51
CA ALA A 195 23.83 5.50 -12.74
C ALA A 195 23.45 5.96 -11.32
N PHE A 196 22.37 6.73 -11.19
CA PHE A 196 21.83 7.14 -9.90
C PHE A 196 21.46 5.93 -9.01
N CYS A 197 20.70 4.97 -9.54
CA CYS A 197 20.33 3.77 -8.79
C CYS A 197 21.54 2.91 -8.40
N SER A 198 22.53 2.79 -9.29
CA SER A 198 23.75 2.03 -9.04
C SER A 198 24.60 2.69 -7.96
N GLY A 199 24.76 4.01 -8.01
CA GLY A 199 25.46 4.79 -6.98
C GLY A 199 24.79 4.69 -5.60
N LEU A 200 23.46 4.84 -5.53
CA LEU A 200 22.73 4.63 -4.28
C LEU A 200 22.93 3.22 -3.70
N SER A 201 23.01 2.21 -4.59
CA SER A 201 23.20 0.83 -4.14
C SER A 201 24.60 0.59 -3.57
N ALA A 202 25.62 1.18 -4.21
CA ALA A 202 27.01 1.12 -3.76
C ALA A 202 27.26 1.88 -2.45
N LEU A 203 26.53 2.97 -2.21
CA LEU A 203 26.68 3.80 -1.00
C LEU A 203 26.19 3.11 0.28
N ASN A 204 25.30 2.11 0.16
CA ASN A 204 24.72 1.36 1.27
C ASN A 204 24.24 2.27 2.42
N LEU A 205 23.40 3.25 2.08
CA LEU A 205 22.97 4.30 3.02
C LEU A 205 22.16 3.69 4.19
N SER A 206 22.51 4.08 5.42
CA SER A 206 21.64 3.84 6.59
C SER A 206 20.56 4.91 6.66
N TYR A 207 19.32 4.49 6.90
CA TYR A 207 18.15 5.35 7.03
C TYR A 207 17.66 5.47 8.49
N GLU A 208 18.47 5.08 9.48
CA GLU A 208 18.10 5.11 10.91
C GLU A 208 17.63 6.50 11.37
N THR A 209 18.28 7.56 10.89
CA THR A 209 17.92 8.94 11.22
C THR A 209 16.70 9.46 10.46
N ARG A 210 16.33 8.81 9.33
CA ARG A 210 15.24 9.20 8.44
C ARG A 210 14.42 7.98 7.98
N PRO A 211 13.70 7.28 8.90
CA PRO A 211 13.08 5.99 8.60
C PRO A 211 12.04 6.01 7.49
N HIS A 212 11.40 7.17 7.26
CA HIS A 212 10.40 7.34 6.20
C HIS A 212 10.98 7.12 4.79
N LEU A 213 12.28 7.31 4.59
CA LEU A 213 12.94 7.06 3.30
C LEU A 213 12.98 5.58 2.92
N LEU A 214 12.91 4.66 3.89
CA LEU A 214 12.84 3.21 3.61
C LEU A 214 11.59 2.81 2.84
N GLY A 215 10.47 3.48 3.09
CA GLY A 215 9.21 3.26 2.37
C GLY A 215 9.10 4.03 1.06
N LEU A 216 10.07 4.92 0.78
CA LEU A 216 10.01 5.85 -0.35
C LEU A 216 11.04 5.53 -1.45
N ILE A 217 12.32 5.44 -1.09
CA ILE A 217 13.41 5.39 -2.05
C ILE A 217 13.55 4.02 -2.71
N PRO A 218 13.59 2.89 -1.97
CA PRO A 218 13.73 1.59 -2.61
C PRO A 218 12.63 1.25 -3.63
N PRO A 219 11.33 1.51 -3.37
CA PRO A 219 10.28 1.30 -4.37
C PRO A 219 10.42 2.15 -5.64
N ILE A 220 10.98 3.37 -5.54
CA ILE A 220 11.28 4.23 -6.70
C ILE A 220 12.50 3.71 -7.47
N VAL A 221 13.55 3.30 -6.75
CA VAL A 221 14.77 2.71 -7.35
C VAL A 221 14.42 1.48 -8.18
N TYR A 222 13.49 0.64 -7.73
CA TYR A 222 12.96 -0.48 -8.51
C TYR A 222 12.45 -0.03 -9.89
N LEU A 223 11.64 1.03 -9.94
CA LEU A 223 11.05 1.54 -11.19
C LEU A 223 12.11 2.18 -12.10
N ILE A 224 13.00 3.00 -11.54
CA ILE A 224 14.03 3.69 -12.31
C ILE A 224 14.99 2.66 -12.93
N ARG A 225 15.44 1.67 -12.14
CA ARG A 225 16.32 0.60 -12.62
C ARG A 225 15.67 -0.25 -13.71
N GLY A 226 14.36 -0.47 -13.63
CA GLY A 226 13.60 -1.20 -14.63
C GLY A 226 13.46 -0.48 -15.98
N ALA A 227 13.69 0.82 -16.06
CA ALA A 227 13.43 1.64 -17.25
C ALA A 227 14.16 1.14 -18.50
N VAL A 228 15.44 0.76 -18.37
CA VAL A 228 16.28 0.34 -19.48
C VAL A 228 15.87 -1.01 -20.10
N PHE A 229 15.06 -1.80 -19.39
CA PHE A 229 14.59 -3.12 -19.85
C PHE A 229 13.20 -3.07 -20.50
N ARG A 230 12.57 -1.90 -20.57
CA ARG A 230 11.21 -1.76 -21.12
C ARG A 230 11.25 -1.83 -22.65
N PRO A 231 10.34 -2.61 -23.29
CA PRO A 231 10.34 -2.76 -24.73
C PRO A 231 10.06 -1.42 -25.43
N ARG A 232 10.65 -1.23 -26.61
CA ARG A 232 10.33 -0.08 -27.48
C ARG A 232 9.06 -0.29 -28.29
N TYR A 233 8.74 -1.54 -28.57
CA TYR A 233 7.64 -1.99 -29.41
C TYR A 233 6.55 -2.58 -28.50
N GLU A 234 5.37 -2.00 -28.53
CA GLU A 234 4.15 -2.67 -28.06
C GLU A 234 3.79 -3.69 -29.15
N GLY A 235 4.22 -4.94 -28.96
CA GLY A 235 3.83 -6.03 -29.84
C GLY A 235 2.33 -6.20 -29.76
N ASP A 236 1.71 -6.17 -30.95
CA ASP A 236 0.33 -6.54 -31.29
C ASP A 236 -0.74 -6.17 -30.25
N GLU A 237 -1.61 -5.23 -30.61
CA GLU A 237 -2.89 -4.99 -29.95
C GLU A 237 -3.73 -6.28 -30.04
N THR A 238 -3.40 -7.29 -29.24
CA THR A 238 -4.33 -8.38 -28.97
C THR A 238 -5.40 -7.83 -28.03
N ASN A 239 -6.33 -7.08 -28.63
CA ASN A 239 -7.75 -7.00 -28.31
C ASN A 239 -8.16 -7.32 -26.87
N LEU A 240 -7.59 -6.59 -25.91
CA LEU A 240 -8.22 -6.35 -24.62
C LEU A 240 -8.52 -4.85 -24.53
N GLN A 241 -9.61 -4.50 -25.20
CA GLN A 241 -10.49 -3.34 -25.05
C GLN A 241 -9.93 -2.10 -24.31
N ASP A 242 -9.84 -0.99 -25.05
CA ASP A 242 -9.91 0.42 -24.61
C ASP A 242 -8.85 0.98 -23.63
N ARG A 243 -7.84 0.22 -23.17
CA ARG A 243 -6.91 0.73 -22.14
C ARG A 243 -5.44 0.35 -22.29
N PHE A 244 -4.58 1.35 -22.09
CA PHE A 244 -3.12 1.22 -22.03
C PHE A 244 -2.63 0.75 -20.66
N SER A 245 -1.72 -0.23 -20.62
CA SER A 245 -1.02 -0.67 -19.40
C SER A 245 0.48 -0.86 -19.65
N LEU A 246 1.29 -0.47 -18.67
CA LEU A 246 2.73 -0.69 -18.66
C LEU A 246 3.13 -2.12 -18.27
N GLY A 247 2.20 -2.92 -17.73
CA GLY A 247 2.48 -4.30 -17.35
C GLY A 247 3.55 -4.45 -16.26
N ILE A 248 3.66 -3.50 -15.31
CA ILE A 248 4.68 -3.52 -14.25
C ILE A 248 4.42 -4.64 -13.24
N ARG A 249 3.28 -4.61 -12.53
CA ARG A 249 2.89 -5.59 -11.50
C ARG A 249 1.36 -5.63 -11.31
N PRO A 250 0.80 -6.68 -10.70
CA PRO A 250 -0.58 -6.67 -10.21
C PRO A 250 -0.85 -5.49 -9.26
N LEU A 251 -2.07 -4.94 -9.30
CA LEU A 251 -2.47 -3.74 -8.56
C LEU A 251 -2.25 -3.89 -7.05
N GLY A 252 -2.52 -5.07 -6.49
CA GLY A 252 -2.30 -5.32 -5.06
C GLY A 252 -0.85 -5.12 -4.63
N GLN A 253 0.11 -5.60 -5.44
CA GLN A 253 1.54 -5.41 -5.17
C GLN A 253 1.93 -3.93 -5.33
N LEU A 254 1.42 -3.24 -6.34
CA LEU A 254 1.68 -1.81 -6.52
C LEU A 254 1.19 -1.01 -5.31
N VAL A 255 -0.02 -1.28 -4.84
CA VAL A 255 -0.56 -0.63 -3.64
C VAL A 255 0.30 -0.92 -2.42
N ASP A 256 0.71 -2.17 -2.20
CA ASP A 256 1.59 -2.55 -1.10
C ASP A 256 2.93 -1.82 -1.12
N MET A 257 3.48 -1.57 -2.31
CA MET A 257 4.74 -0.85 -2.52
C MET A 257 4.61 0.67 -2.34
N TYR A 258 3.46 1.26 -2.69
CA TYR A 258 3.39 2.70 -2.99
C TYR A 258 2.36 3.51 -2.21
N HIS A 259 1.45 2.90 -1.44
CA HIS A 259 0.34 3.62 -0.77
C HIS A 259 0.75 4.73 0.23
N THR A 260 2.00 4.71 0.70
CA THR A 260 2.59 5.75 1.57
C THR A 260 2.98 7.03 0.83
N HIS A 261 3.04 6.99 -0.52
CA HIS A 261 3.28 8.19 -1.31
C HIS A 261 2.09 9.16 -1.17
N LYS A 262 2.42 10.44 -1.15
CA LYS A 262 1.48 11.54 -0.96
C LYS A 262 0.72 11.82 -2.25
N ALA A 263 -0.53 12.22 -2.07
CA ALA A 263 -1.41 12.69 -3.13
C ALA A 263 -2.20 13.89 -2.62
N THR A 264 -2.34 14.92 -3.44
CA THR A 264 -3.16 16.09 -3.12
C THR A 264 -4.65 15.72 -3.12
N VAL A 265 -5.06 14.88 -4.09
CA VAL A 265 -6.40 14.30 -4.16
C VAL A 265 -6.32 12.84 -3.72
N PRO A 266 -7.12 12.39 -2.74
CA PRO A 266 -7.06 11.01 -2.25
C PRO A 266 -7.22 9.94 -3.34
N LEU A 267 -8.09 10.19 -4.32
CA LEU A 267 -8.33 9.29 -5.48
C LEU A 267 -7.05 8.95 -6.26
N ASP A 268 -6.10 9.90 -6.34
CA ASP A 268 -4.83 9.70 -7.04
C ASP A 268 -3.98 8.61 -6.39
N LYS A 269 -4.22 8.27 -5.11
CA LYS A 269 -3.55 7.14 -4.45
C LYS A 269 -3.82 5.80 -5.15
N VAL A 270 -4.93 5.71 -5.89
CA VAL A 270 -5.29 4.53 -6.69
C VAL A 270 -5.04 4.81 -8.16
N TYR A 271 -5.53 5.94 -8.69
CA TYR A 271 -5.49 6.23 -10.12
C TYR A 271 -4.08 6.30 -10.71
N ALA A 272 -3.09 6.79 -9.96
CA ALA A 272 -1.70 6.81 -10.42
C ALA A 272 -1.11 5.39 -10.64
N LEU A 273 -1.61 4.39 -9.93
CA LEU A 273 -1.12 3.01 -10.01
C LEU A 273 -1.81 2.20 -11.11
N LEU A 274 -2.99 2.64 -11.56
CA LEU A 274 -3.79 1.89 -12.53
C LEU A 274 -3.01 1.63 -13.81
N GLY A 275 -2.41 2.66 -14.42
CA GLY A 275 -1.68 2.51 -15.69
C GLY A 275 -0.41 1.66 -15.59
N MET A 276 0.07 1.39 -14.38
CA MET A 276 1.18 0.47 -14.12
C MET A 276 0.73 -0.98 -13.95
N SER A 277 -0.57 -1.22 -13.74
CA SER A 277 -1.08 -2.53 -13.32
C SER A 277 -1.32 -3.50 -14.48
N ASN A 278 -0.95 -4.76 -14.26
CA ASN A 278 -1.24 -5.87 -15.20
C ASN A 278 -2.68 -6.38 -15.07
N ASP A 279 -3.37 -6.01 -14.00
CA ASP A 279 -4.76 -6.42 -13.78
C ASP A 279 -5.69 -5.54 -14.64
N ASN A 280 -6.93 -6.03 -14.87
CA ASN A 280 -7.98 -5.24 -15.48
C ASN A 280 -8.86 -4.56 -14.40
N PRO A 281 -8.64 -3.27 -14.07
CA PRO A 281 -9.37 -2.56 -13.03
C PRO A 281 -10.83 -2.27 -13.41
N HIS A 282 -11.21 -2.32 -14.69
CA HIS A 282 -12.60 -2.15 -15.12
C HIS A 282 -13.50 -3.23 -14.52
N VAL A 283 -13.00 -4.46 -14.39
CA VAL A 283 -13.71 -5.57 -13.74
C VAL A 283 -14.03 -5.26 -12.28
N GLY A 284 -13.19 -4.45 -11.63
CA GLY A 284 -13.38 -4.00 -10.25
C GLY A 284 -14.08 -2.66 -10.09
N GLY A 285 -14.62 -2.06 -11.17
CA GLY A 285 -15.22 -0.72 -11.09
C GLY A 285 -14.23 0.38 -10.67
N LEU A 286 -12.95 0.22 -11.03
CA LEU A 286 -11.87 1.16 -10.68
C LEU A 286 -11.56 2.12 -11.83
N ASP A 287 -12.58 2.57 -12.54
CA ASP A 287 -12.48 3.58 -13.59
C ASP A 287 -12.08 4.95 -13.02
N VAL A 288 -11.30 5.72 -13.79
CA VAL A 288 -10.90 7.07 -13.39
C VAL A 288 -12.11 7.99 -13.49
N ASN A 289 -12.65 8.37 -12.33
CA ASN A 289 -13.75 9.30 -12.18
C ASN A 289 -13.49 10.24 -11.00
N TYR A 290 -13.14 11.49 -11.28
CA TYR A 290 -12.89 12.51 -10.24
C TYR A 290 -14.17 13.04 -9.56
N GLU A 291 -15.34 12.58 -9.98
CA GLU A 291 -16.62 12.88 -9.32
C GLU A 291 -17.00 11.82 -8.27
N ALA A 292 -16.29 10.69 -8.23
CA ALA A 292 -16.54 9.61 -7.28
C ALA A 292 -16.08 9.98 -5.85
N ALA A 293 -16.76 9.43 -4.85
CA ALA A 293 -16.34 9.56 -3.45
C ALA A 293 -15.11 8.66 -3.17
N TRP A 294 -14.23 9.11 -2.28
CA TRP A 294 -13.06 8.33 -1.87
C TRP A 294 -13.47 6.98 -1.27
N GLY A 295 -14.47 6.98 -0.38
CA GLY A 295 -14.93 5.75 0.27
C GLY A 295 -15.37 4.67 -0.71
N GLU A 296 -16.00 5.05 -1.83
CA GLU A 296 -16.45 4.16 -2.89
C GLU A 296 -15.28 3.54 -3.65
N VAL A 297 -14.36 4.37 -4.16
CA VAL A 297 -13.18 3.89 -4.91
C VAL A 297 -12.31 2.99 -4.04
N PHE A 298 -12.18 3.33 -2.75
CA PHE A 298 -11.40 2.52 -1.83
C PHE A 298 -12.09 1.19 -1.50
N GLN A 299 -13.42 1.18 -1.36
CA GLN A 299 -14.18 -0.06 -1.21
C GLN A 299 -14.04 -0.96 -2.45
N ASN A 300 -14.18 -0.40 -3.65
CA ASN A 300 -14.00 -1.11 -4.92
C ASN A 300 -12.59 -1.73 -5.01
N LEU A 301 -11.55 -1.02 -4.56
CA LEU A 301 -10.18 -1.55 -4.53
C LEU A 301 -10.07 -2.76 -3.60
N VAL A 302 -10.64 -2.69 -2.40
CA VAL A 302 -10.60 -3.80 -1.43
C VAL A 302 -11.35 -5.01 -1.98
N GLN A 303 -12.54 -4.81 -2.53
CA GLN A 303 -13.36 -5.89 -3.12
C GLN A 303 -12.68 -6.50 -4.34
N PHE A 304 -12.09 -5.68 -5.21
CA PHE A 304 -11.32 -6.13 -6.36
C PHE A 304 -10.12 -7.01 -5.98
N ARG A 305 -9.45 -6.70 -4.86
CA ARG A 305 -8.26 -7.44 -4.42
C ARG A 305 -8.55 -8.65 -3.56
N LEU A 306 -9.59 -8.60 -2.74
CA LEU A 306 -9.94 -9.66 -1.81
C LEU A 306 -11.13 -10.46 -2.35
N SER A 307 -12.36 -10.01 -2.13
CA SER A 307 -13.57 -10.60 -2.71
C SER A 307 -14.77 -9.73 -2.32
N ASP A 308 -15.83 -9.81 -3.12
CA ASP A 308 -17.19 -9.33 -2.84
C ASP A 308 -17.87 -10.06 -1.66
N GLN A 309 -17.38 -11.24 -1.26
CA GLN A 309 -17.92 -12.02 -0.14
C GLN A 309 -17.59 -11.42 1.24
N MET A 310 -16.68 -10.45 1.31
CA MET A 310 -16.24 -9.83 2.56
C MET A 310 -17.02 -8.57 2.88
N SER A 311 -17.34 -8.35 4.15
CA SER A 311 -17.91 -7.09 4.61
C SER A 311 -16.80 -6.06 4.80
N VAL A 312 -16.83 -4.99 4.00
CA VAL A 312 -15.86 -3.90 4.02
C VAL A 312 -16.54 -2.62 4.51
N SER A 313 -15.88 -1.89 5.41
CA SER A 313 -16.29 -0.56 5.85
C SER A 313 -15.17 0.44 5.58
N THR A 314 -15.51 1.52 4.87
CA THR A 314 -14.63 2.66 4.56
C THR A 314 -15.32 3.96 4.97
N TRP A 315 -14.55 5.05 5.11
CA TRP A 315 -15.05 6.36 5.52
C TRP A 315 -14.42 7.46 4.66
N ASP A 316 -15.19 8.49 4.34
CA ASP A 316 -14.64 9.67 3.69
C ASP A 316 -13.74 10.46 4.65
N GLY A 317 -12.63 10.99 4.11
CA GLY A 317 -11.62 11.73 4.88
C GLY A 317 -10.59 10.84 5.60
N VAL A 318 -10.71 9.52 5.48
CA VAL A 318 -9.88 8.55 6.20
C VAL A 318 -9.39 7.47 5.23
N VAL A 319 -8.08 7.20 5.21
CA VAL A 319 -7.47 6.20 4.30
C VAL A 319 -7.37 4.84 5.01
N VAL A 320 -8.50 4.38 5.57
CA VAL A 320 -8.60 3.15 6.38
C VAL A 320 -9.79 2.30 5.94
N ALA A 321 -9.54 1.02 5.73
CA ALA A 321 -10.58 0.02 5.50
C ALA A 321 -10.60 -0.96 6.67
N VAL A 322 -11.80 -1.29 7.14
CA VAL A 322 -11.98 -2.38 8.11
C VAL A 322 -12.78 -3.50 7.44
N ILE A 323 -12.25 -4.70 7.53
CA ILE A 323 -12.66 -5.86 6.74
C ILE A 323 -12.97 -7.01 7.70
N GLU A 324 -14.18 -7.54 7.59
CA GLU A 324 -14.60 -8.79 8.24
C GLU A 324 -14.44 -9.92 7.22
N ALA A 325 -13.53 -10.85 7.50
CA ALA A 325 -13.20 -11.94 6.60
C ALA A 325 -13.07 -13.26 7.35
N ARG A 326 -13.28 -14.37 6.64
CA ARG A 326 -12.84 -15.68 7.10
C ARG A 326 -11.48 -15.99 6.48
N CYS A 327 -10.59 -16.63 7.24
CA CYS A 327 -9.25 -16.96 6.75
C CYS A 327 -8.81 -18.39 7.08
N CYS A 328 -7.79 -18.83 6.35
CA CYS A 328 -6.99 -20.00 6.62
C CYS A 328 -5.53 -19.57 6.77
N ILE A 329 -4.85 -20.01 7.83
CA ILE A 329 -3.44 -19.70 8.06
C ILE A 329 -2.61 -20.65 7.22
N LEU A 330 -1.66 -20.10 6.46
CA LEU A 330 -0.73 -20.88 5.65
C LEU A 330 0.61 -21.03 6.34
N GLY A 331 1.05 -20.03 7.10
CA GLY A 331 2.35 -20.04 7.75
C GLY A 331 2.66 -18.74 8.49
N GLU A 332 3.88 -18.64 8.97
CA GLU A 332 4.41 -17.50 9.73
C GLU A 332 5.78 -17.08 9.20
N VAL A 333 6.03 -15.77 9.19
CA VAL A 333 7.35 -15.22 8.87
C VAL A 333 8.33 -15.54 9.99
N SER A 334 9.27 -16.45 9.73
CA SER A 334 10.27 -16.90 10.72
C SER A 334 11.48 -16.00 10.78
N SER A 335 11.90 -15.45 9.64
CA SER A 335 13.03 -14.54 9.55
C SER A 335 12.83 -13.51 8.43
N VAL A 336 13.42 -12.35 8.63
CA VAL A 336 13.51 -11.28 7.64
C VAL A 336 14.98 -10.92 7.57
N GLY A 337 15.60 -11.17 6.44
CA GLY A 337 17.04 -10.95 6.29
C GLY A 337 17.39 -9.48 6.06
N GLU A 338 18.44 -9.01 6.72
CA GLU A 338 19.49 -8.24 6.03
C GLU A 338 20.47 -9.29 5.50
N ASP A 339 20.79 -9.27 4.20
CA ASP A 339 21.64 -10.26 3.50
C ASP A 339 22.70 -10.94 4.39
N ALA A 340 22.36 -12.11 4.96
CA ALA A 340 23.23 -12.90 5.83
C ALA A 340 24.36 -13.62 5.07
N THR A 341 24.76 -13.10 3.92
CA THR A 341 25.96 -13.52 3.19
C THR A 341 26.74 -12.30 2.71
N ARG A 342 27.15 -11.44 3.64
CA ARG A 342 28.11 -10.34 3.35
C ARG A 342 29.48 -10.84 2.86
N HIS A 343 29.78 -12.14 2.90
CA HIS A 343 31.12 -12.66 2.62
C HIS A 343 31.25 -13.84 1.65
N ASN A 344 30.18 -14.41 1.08
CA ASN A 344 30.31 -15.61 0.22
C ASN A 344 29.29 -15.66 -0.94
N ARG A 345 29.24 -14.64 -1.80
CA ARG A 345 28.71 -14.81 -3.17
C ARG A 345 29.84 -14.61 -4.18
N PRO A 346 30.20 -15.63 -5.00
CA PRO A 346 31.28 -15.53 -5.99
C PRO A 346 30.95 -14.65 -7.20
N ASN A 347 29.72 -14.17 -7.35
CA ASN A 347 29.29 -13.35 -8.49
C ASN A 347 28.64 -12.06 -7.97
N GLY A 348 29.24 -10.91 -8.31
CA GLY A 348 28.96 -9.59 -7.77
C GLY A 348 27.62 -8.96 -8.18
N ASP A 349 26.48 -9.55 -7.83
CA ASP A 349 25.21 -8.82 -7.77
C ASP A 349 25.21 -8.02 -6.46
N ALA A 350 25.70 -6.79 -6.53
CA ALA A 350 25.68 -5.84 -5.43
C ALA A 350 24.28 -5.80 -4.80
N THR A 351 24.21 -5.80 -3.47
CA THR A 351 23.00 -5.80 -2.65
C THR A 351 21.93 -4.86 -3.22
N ARG A 352 20.86 -5.43 -3.78
CA ARG A 352 19.75 -4.69 -4.39
C ARG A 352 18.84 -4.16 -3.29
N HIS A 353 19.03 -2.88 -2.93
CA HIS A 353 18.27 -2.18 -1.88
C HIS A 353 16.75 -2.18 -2.10
N ASP A 354 16.29 -2.42 -3.32
CA ASP A 354 14.88 -2.49 -3.71
C ASP A 354 14.19 -3.84 -3.42
N ARG A 355 14.89 -4.79 -2.78
CA ARG A 355 14.36 -6.13 -2.47
C ARG A 355 14.45 -6.46 -0.98
N GLN A 356 13.50 -7.26 -0.51
CA GLN A 356 13.47 -7.80 0.85
C GLN A 356 13.43 -9.33 0.80
N HIS A 357 14.28 -9.97 1.61
CA HIS A 357 14.31 -11.42 1.76
C HIS A 357 13.52 -11.84 2.99
N VAL A 358 12.52 -12.69 2.79
CA VAL A 358 11.61 -13.15 3.85
C VAL A 358 11.57 -14.66 3.84
N GLU A 359 11.74 -15.26 4.99
CA GLU A 359 11.56 -16.70 5.18
C GLU A 359 10.21 -16.95 5.84
N ILE A 360 9.42 -17.83 5.22
CA ILE A 360 8.11 -18.23 5.72
C ILE A 360 8.22 -19.69 6.12
N THR A 361 7.91 -19.97 7.38
CA THR A 361 7.69 -21.34 7.87
C THR A 361 6.23 -21.68 7.66
N TRP A 362 5.97 -22.74 6.92
CA TRP A 362 4.61 -23.14 6.60
C TRP A 362 4.00 -23.98 7.72
N GLU A 363 2.67 -23.88 7.87
CA GLU A 363 1.91 -24.86 8.62
C GLU A 363 1.91 -26.18 7.84
N ASP A 364 2.11 -27.30 8.55
CA ASP A 364 2.21 -28.61 7.93
C ASP A 364 0.92 -28.97 7.20
N THR A 365 1.02 -29.29 5.91
CA THR A 365 0.09 -30.25 5.33
C THR A 365 0.48 -31.61 5.87
N PRO A 366 -0.44 -32.43 6.41
CA PRO A 366 -0.09 -33.76 6.90
C PRO A 366 0.38 -34.63 5.73
N SER A 367 1.69 -34.62 5.47
CA SER A 367 2.33 -35.52 4.53
C SER A 367 2.81 -36.74 5.31
N HIS A 368 2.27 -37.90 4.93
CA HIS A 368 2.83 -39.18 5.32
C HIS A 368 4.32 -39.22 4.98
N PHE A 369 5.15 -39.67 5.92
CA PHE A 369 6.61 -39.92 5.86
C PHE A 369 7.53 -38.80 6.40
N GLY A 370 8.18 -39.12 7.53
CA GLY A 370 9.47 -38.53 7.96
C GLY A 370 9.40 -37.65 9.22
N PRO A 371 10.50 -37.55 10.00
CA PRO A 371 10.56 -36.71 11.19
C PRO A 371 10.35 -35.24 10.84
N GLU A 372 9.59 -34.53 11.68
CA GLU A 372 9.02 -33.18 11.51
C GLU A 372 10.06 -32.07 11.28
N GLU A 373 10.61 -31.95 10.07
CA GLU A 373 11.23 -30.69 9.63
C GLU A 373 10.14 -29.78 9.07
N LYS A 374 9.75 -28.74 9.83
CA LYS A 374 8.85 -27.69 9.34
C LYS A 374 9.39 -27.13 8.03
N GLN A 375 8.63 -27.25 6.95
CA GLN A 375 9.04 -26.75 5.65
C GLN A 375 9.09 -25.22 5.69
N SER A 376 10.26 -24.64 5.40
CA SER A 376 10.40 -23.20 5.15
C SER A 376 10.70 -22.92 3.68
N SER A 377 10.13 -21.84 3.16
CA SER A 377 10.45 -21.35 1.82
C SER A 377 10.98 -19.92 1.92
N ARG A 378 12.03 -19.62 1.15
CA ARG A 378 12.64 -18.29 1.08
C ARG A 378 12.07 -17.50 -0.08
N PHE A 379 11.53 -16.33 0.23
CA PHE A 379 10.93 -15.39 -0.72
C PHE A 379 11.78 -14.15 -0.89
N THR A 380 11.69 -13.58 -2.09
CA THR A 380 12.24 -12.25 -2.38
C THR A 380 11.09 -11.36 -2.82
N PHE A 381 10.68 -10.45 -1.94
CA PHE A 381 9.69 -9.44 -2.24
C PHE A 381 10.38 -8.16 -2.72
N GLN A 382 9.65 -7.33 -3.46
CA GLN A 382 10.10 -5.95 -3.62
C GLN A 382 9.93 -5.21 -2.30
N ALA A 383 10.71 -4.15 -2.10
CA ALA A 383 10.53 -3.26 -0.97
C ALA A 383 9.06 -2.79 -0.91
N SER A 384 8.43 -3.07 0.22
CA SER A 384 7.04 -2.70 0.49
C SER A 384 7.02 -1.45 1.35
N ALA A 385 5.92 -0.70 1.28
CA ALA A 385 5.76 0.49 2.09
C ALA A 385 5.71 0.17 3.59
N LYS A 386 5.24 -1.03 3.96
CA LYS A 386 5.22 -1.54 5.34
C LYS A 386 6.16 -2.73 5.49
N ALA A 387 7.21 -2.56 6.28
CA ALA A 387 8.16 -3.63 6.54
C ALA A 387 7.50 -4.88 7.17
N VAL A 388 7.67 -6.00 6.47
CA VAL A 388 7.43 -7.36 6.99
C VAL A 388 8.39 -7.62 8.15
N LYS A 389 7.90 -8.23 9.23
CA LYS A 389 8.66 -8.56 10.43
C LYS A 389 8.50 -10.03 10.77
N LYS A 390 9.48 -10.57 11.51
CA LYS A 390 9.35 -11.85 12.18
C LYS A 390 8.06 -11.88 13.02
N GLY A 391 7.29 -12.94 12.86
CA GLY A 391 6.00 -13.11 13.53
C GLY A 391 4.80 -12.51 12.81
N ASP A 392 4.96 -11.95 11.61
CA ASP A 392 3.81 -11.67 10.75
C ASP A 392 3.24 -12.98 10.20
N VAL A 393 1.91 -13.06 10.10
CA VAL A 393 1.17 -14.28 9.73
C VAL A 393 0.77 -14.21 8.26
N VAL A 394 0.97 -15.32 7.54
CA VAL A 394 0.57 -15.49 6.15
C VAL A 394 -0.74 -16.26 6.14
N CYS A 395 -1.80 -15.65 5.59
CA CYS A 395 -3.12 -16.27 5.55
C CYS A 395 -3.79 -16.08 4.19
N LEU A 396 -4.58 -17.05 3.77
CA LEU A 396 -5.48 -16.92 2.64
C LEU A 396 -6.84 -16.47 3.16
N LEU A 397 -7.32 -15.33 2.68
CA LEU A 397 -8.65 -14.83 2.99
C LEU A 397 -9.67 -15.48 2.04
N GLN A 398 -10.88 -15.76 2.51
CA GLN A 398 -11.91 -16.43 1.73
C GLN A 398 -12.26 -15.64 0.46
N GLY A 399 -12.14 -16.27 -0.70
CA GLY A 399 -12.39 -15.65 -2.00
C GLY A 399 -11.21 -14.86 -2.58
N ALA A 400 -10.14 -14.61 -1.80
CA ALA A 400 -8.96 -13.93 -2.30
C ALA A 400 -8.12 -14.83 -3.23
N SER A 401 -7.61 -14.22 -4.31
CA SER A 401 -6.78 -14.91 -5.30
C SER A 401 -5.31 -15.08 -4.88
N SER A 402 -4.87 -14.33 -3.87
CA SER A 402 -3.51 -14.38 -3.34
C SER A 402 -3.53 -14.30 -1.81
N PRO A 403 -2.58 -14.95 -1.11
CA PRO A 403 -2.45 -14.80 0.33
C PRO A 403 -2.12 -13.36 0.74
N THR A 404 -2.43 -13.04 1.99
CA THR A 404 -2.21 -11.75 2.65
C THR A 404 -1.29 -11.95 3.86
N ILE A 405 -0.32 -11.05 4.03
CA ILE A 405 0.50 -10.99 5.25
C ILE A 405 -0.14 -9.99 6.21
N VAL A 406 -0.49 -10.47 7.40
CA VAL A 406 -1.11 -9.69 8.46
C VAL A 406 -0.25 -9.68 9.73
N ARG A 407 -0.29 -8.55 10.44
CA ARG A 407 0.28 -8.42 11.78
C ARG A 407 -0.82 -8.52 12.82
N LEU A 408 -0.62 -9.42 13.78
CA LEU A 408 -1.54 -9.64 14.89
C LEU A 408 -1.48 -8.47 15.89
N CYS A 409 -2.62 -7.86 16.20
CA CYS A 409 -2.80 -6.75 17.15
C CYS A 409 -3.86 -7.12 18.21
N ASP A 410 -4.05 -6.34 19.28
CA ASP A 410 -4.98 -6.68 20.37
C ASP A 410 -6.45 -6.71 19.87
N GLY A 411 -6.99 -7.90 19.60
CA GLY A 411 -8.36 -8.10 19.12
C GLY A 411 -8.63 -7.76 17.64
N PHE A 412 -7.60 -7.54 16.82
CA PHE A 412 -7.71 -7.39 15.37
C PHE A 412 -6.36 -7.64 14.68
N SER A 413 -6.32 -7.68 13.36
CA SER A 413 -5.08 -7.80 12.59
C SER A 413 -4.91 -6.63 11.63
N THR A 414 -3.67 -6.24 11.34
CA THR A 414 -3.37 -5.18 10.37
C THR A 414 -2.77 -5.76 9.11
N ILE A 415 -3.22 -5.33 7.92
CA ILE A 415 -2.57 -5.73 6.66
C ILE A 415 -1.19 -5.08 6.55
N ILE A 416 -0.18 -5.93 6.36
CA ILE A 416 1.19 -5.53 6.02
C ILE A 416 1.38 -5.62 4.50
N MET A 417 0.91 -6.70 3.89
CA MET A 417 0.93 -6.89 2.44
C MET A 417 -0.38 -7.56 2.00
N ILE A 418 -1.17 -6.89 1.16
CA ILE A 418 -2.48 -7.39 0.72
C ILE A 418 -2.36 -8.57 -0.24
N ALA A 419 -1.31 -8.58 -1.06
CA ALA A 419 -1.12 -9.60 -2.10
C ALA A 419 0.31 -10.15 -2.11
N VAL A 420 0.48 -11.34 -1.53
CA VAL A 420 1.73 -12.11 -1.65
C VAL A 420 1.92 -12.57 -3.10
N PRO A 421 3.09 -12.31 -3.72
CA PRO A 421 3.39 -12.84 -5.05
C PRO A 421 3.25 -14.36 -5.10
N LEU A 422 2.45 -14.85 -6.05
CA LEU A 422 2.18 -16.27 -6.26
C LEU A 422 3.38 -16.97 -6.91
N THR A 423 4.32 -17.46 -6.10
CA THR A 423 5.29 -18.48 -6.55
C THR A 423 4.61 -19.85 -6.61
N ASP A 424 5.30 -20.86 -7.16
CA ASP A 424 4.76 -22.21 -7.28
C ASP A 424 4.39 -22.80 -5.91
N ASP A 425 5.25 -22.66 -4.89
CA ASP A 425 4.98 -23.08 -3.51
C ASP A 425 3.69 -22.43 -2.94
N VAL A 426 3.55 -21.11 -3.13
CA VAL A 426 2.40 -20.36 -2.61
C VAL A 426 1.13 -20.75 -3.33
N ARG A 427 1.20 -20.95 -4.66
CA ARG A 427 0.07 -21.35 -5.48
C ARG A 427 -0.43 -22.74 -5.10
N GLN A 428 0.48 -23.70 -4.95
CA GLN A 428 0.13 -25.08 -4.58
C GLN A 428 -0.55 -25.13 -3.21
N ARG A 429 -0.01 -24.41 -2.22
CA ARG A 429 -0.59 -24.34 -0.87
C ARG A 429 -1.91 -23.58 -0.83
N SER A 430 -2.06 -22.51 -1.63
CA SER A 430 -3.32 -21.79 -1.69
C SER A 430 -4.42 -22.63 -2.35
N ALA A 431 -4.07 -23.43 -3.36
CA ALA A 431 -5.01 -24.31 -4.07
C ALA A 431 -5.50 -25.49 -3.21
N SER A 432 -4.76 -25.90 -2.17
CA SER A 432 -5.17 -26.98 -1.26
C SER A 432 -6.11 -26.50 -0.15
N VAL A 433 -6.34 -25.19 0.00
CA VAL A 433 -7.26 -24.65 1.01
C VAL A 433 -8.71 -24.86 0.59
N ILE A 434 -9.40 -25.73 1.32
CA ILE A 434 -10.83 -26.02 1.11
C ILE A 434 -11.74 -25.41 2.18
N ALA A 435 -11.17 -24.88 3.28
CA ALA A 435 -11.93 -24.35 4.41
C ALA A 435 -11.26 -23.12 5.04
N PHE A 436 -12.09 -22.19 5.52
CA PHE A 436 -11.68 -20.94 6.17
C PHE A 436 -12.24 -20.91 7.61
N PRO A 437 -11.60 -21.61 8.57
CA PRO A 437 -12.19 -21.87 9.88
C PRO A 437 -12.12 -20.69 10.86
N ILE A 438 -11.45 -19.60 10.50
CA ILE A 438 -11.13 -18.51 11.43
C ILE A 438 -11.84 -17.24 11.00
N ASP A 439 -12.63 -16.64 11.88
CA ASP A 439 -13.13 -15.29 11.71
C ASP A 439 -12.03 -14.28 12.07
N LEU A 440 -11.68 -13.43 11.11
CA LEU A 440 -10.61 -12.46 11.23
C LEU A 440 -11.13 -11.06 10.99
N LEU A 441 -10.86 -10.18 11.96
CA LEU A 441 -11.04 -8.74 11.77
C LEU A 441 -9.74 -8.12 11.29
N VAL A 442 -9.77 -7.53 10.10
CA VAL A 442 -8.59 -6.99 9.44
C VAL A 442 -8.75 -5.48 9.24
N VAL A 443 -7.72 -4.73 9.60
CA VAL A 443 -7.61 -3.28 9.39
C VAL A 443 -6.53 -3.02 8.35
N TRP A 444 -6.89 -2.31 7.29
CA TRP A 444 -5.94 -1.83 6.29
C TRP A 444 -5.84 -0.31 6.37
N ASP A 445 -4.84 0.14 7.14
CA ASP A 445 -4.57 1.58 7.36
C ASP A 445 -3.38 2.04 6.51
N TRP A 446 -3.58 3.03 5.65
CA TRP A 446 -2.51 3.62 4.82
C TRP A 446 -1.86 4.86 5.45
N ASP A 447 -2.33 5.31 6.62
CA ASP A 447 -1.79 6.45 7.35
C ASP A 447 -0.86 6.00 8.48
N GLU A 448 0.45 6.06 8.22
CA GLU A 448 1.45 5.67 9.23
C GLU A 448 1.50 6.58 10.45
N SER A 449 1.01 7.82 10.35
CA SER A 449 1.03 8.76 11.48
C SER A 449 0.17 8.27 12.65
N ARG A 450 -0.94 7.56 12.35
CA ARG A 450 -1.85 6.98 13.34
C ARG A 450 -1.29 5.77 14.07
N ARG A 451 -0.25 5.15 13.51
CA ARG A 451 0.45 4.04 14.18
C ARG A 451 1.36 4.51 15.31
N LYS A 452 1.79 5.77 15.29
CA LYS A 452 2.62 6.34 16.36
C LYS A 452 1.83 6.65 17.63
N LEU A 453 0.50 6.75 17.51
CA LEU A 453 -0.43 6.74 18.64
C LEU A 453 -0.59 5.28 19.07
N GLN A 454 0.19 4.85 20.06
CA GLN A 454 0.12 3.50 20.64
C GLN A 454 -1.19 3.22 21.38
N ASP A 455 -2.12 4.17 21.44
CA ASP A 455 -3.44 3.96 21.99
C ASP A 455 -4.34 3.38 20.89
N GLY A 456 -4.57 2.07 20.93
CA GLY A 456 -5.55 1.38 20.08
C GLY A 456 -6.99 1.94 20.14
N GLU A 457 -7.21 3.01 20.90
CA GLU A 457 -8.47 3.76 21.00
C GLU A 457 -8.96 4.32 19.66
N ASP A 458 -8.07 4.79 18.78
CA ASP A 458 -8.51 5.37 17.50
C ASP A 458 -9.01 4.30 16.53
N TYR A 459 -8.36 3.13 16.50
CA TYR A 459 -8.87 1.98 15.76
C TYR A 459 -10.16 1.44 16.38
N GLU A 460 -10.27 1.40 17.70
CA GLU A 460 -11.49 0.99 18.38
C GLU A 460 -12.67 1.93 18.09
N LYS A 461 -12.46 3.24 17.94
CA LYS A 461 -13.52 4.17 17.49
C LYS A 461 -13.99 3.85 16.08
N LEU A 462 -13.06 3.65 15.14
CA LEU A 462 -13.41 3.31 13.75
C LEU A 462 -14.16 1.98 13.69
N ILE A 463 -13.61 0.95 14.35
CA ILE A 463 -14.22 -0.36 14.47
C ILE A 463 -15.61 -0.27 15.11
N SER A 464 -15.77 0.48 16.18
CA SER A 464 -17.05 0.64 16.87
C SER A 464 -18.08 1.38 16.00
N SER A 465 -17.66 2.34 15.18
CA SER A 465 -18.58 3.10 14.32
C SER A 465 -19.11 2.34 13.10
N ARG A 466 -18.67 1.10 12.88
CA ARG A 466 -19.14 0.25 11.77
C ARG A 466 -20.61 -0.10 11.92
N LYS A 467 -21.35 -0.08 10.80
CA LYS A 467 -22.77 -0.50 10.73
C LYS A 467 -23.74 0.26 11.65
N VAL A 468 -23.42 1.49 12.07
CA VAL A 468 -24.38 2.34 12.79
C VAL A 468 -25.28 3.05 11.75
N PRO A 469 -26.53 2.61 11.49
CA PRO A 469 -27.52 3.56 10.99
C PRO A 469 -27.59 4.70 12.01
N LYS A 470 -27.75 5.96 11.58
CA LYS A 470 -27.96 7.12 12.48
C LYS A 470 -29.06 6.77 13.50
N CYS A 471 -28.67 6.17 14.61
CA CYS A 471 -29.57 5.74 15.66
C CYS A 471 -29.74 6.97 16.54
N PRO A 472 -30.95 7.50 16.72
CA PRO A 472 -31.17 8.74 17.47
C PRO A 472 -30.80 8.62 18.96
N VAL A 473 -30.40 7.43 19.43
CA VAL A 473 -30.26 7.13 20.85
C VAL A 473 -28.80 6.86 21.19
N ALA A 474 -28.20 7.80 21.91
CA ALA A 474 -26.85 7.76 22.48
C ALA A 474 -26.65 6.71 23.60
N LYS A 475 -27.22 5.51 23.51
CA LYS A 475 -27.18 4.48 24.58
C LYS A 475 -26.84 3.05 24.12
N CYS A 476 -25.78 2.83 23.33
CA CYS A 476 -25.31 1.47 23.01
C CYS A 476 -23.85 1.18 23.38
N GLN A 477 -23.40 1.60 24.56
CA GLN A 477 -22.10 1.17 25.11
C GLN A 477 -22.01 -0.37 25.31
N CYS A 478 -23.14 -1.04 25.54
CA CYS A 478 -23.18 -2.51 25.71
C CYS A 478 -22.90 -3.29 24.42
N LEU A 479 -23.36 -2.80 23.27
CA LEU A 479 -23.13 -3.45 21.97
C LEU A 479 -21.65 -3.43 21.57
N HIS A 480 -20.98 -2.29 21.70
CA HIS A 480 -19.54 -2.18 21.44
C HIS A 480 -18.69 -3.04 22.37
N SER A 481 -19.09 -3.14 23.64
CA SER A 481 -18.36 -3.95 24.63
C SER A 481 -18.45 -5.45 24.28
N LEU A 482 -19.61 -5.93 23.84
CA LEU A 482 -19.84 -7.32 23.48
C LEU A 482 -19.15 -7.72 22.16
N GLU A 483 -19.13 -6.80 21.19
CA GLU A 483 -18.36 -6.96 19.95
C GLU A 483 -16.86 -7.08 20.25
N LYS A 484 -16.33 -6.22 21.11
CA LYS A 484 -14.93 -6.27 21.56
C LYS A 484 -14.59 -7.58 22.30
N THR A 485 -15.48 -8.05 23.18
CA THR A 485 -15.32 -9.36 23.84
C THR A 485 -15.24 -10.50 22.82
N THR A 486 -16.16 -10.53 21.84
CA THR A 486 -16.19 -11.57 20.81
C THR A 486 -14.92 -11.58 19.97
N ARG A 487 -14.43 -10.38 19.60
CA ARG A 487 -13.16 -10.22 18.87
C ARG A 487 -11.97 -10.75 19.65
N LEU A 488 -11.81 -10.36 20.92
CA LEU A 488 -10.72 -10.84 21.78
C LEU A 488 -10.77 -12.36 21.97
N TRP A 489 -11.97 -12.94 22.07
CA TRP A 489 -12.16 -14.37 22.17
C TRP A 489 -11.69 -15.10 20.90
N ASN A 490 -12.22 -14.69 19.73
CA ASN A 490 -11.83 -15.28 18.43
C ASN A 490 -10.33 -15.13 18.18
N PHE A 491 -9.76 -13.99 18.59
CA PHE A 491 -8.33 -13.74 18.48
C PHE A 491 -7.49 -14.63 19.39
N GLY A 492 -7.95 -14.90 20.62
CA GLY A 492 -7.35 -15.87 21.52
C GLY A 492 -7.34 -17.28 20.93
N VAL A 493 -8.45 -17.70 20.31
CA VAL A 493 -8.55 -19.00 19.62
C VAL A 493 -7.58 -19.08 18.44
N LEU A 494 -7.46 -18.02 17.64
CA LEU A 494 -6.50 -17.89 16.55
C LEU A 494 -5.05 -18.06 17.06
N LEU A 495 -4.66 -17.29 18.07
CA LEU A 495 -3.31 -17.33 18.65
C LEU A 495 -2.96 -18.72 19.21
N ASN A 496 -3.94 -19.41 19.80
CA ASN A 496 -3.75 -20.76 20.29
C ASN A 496 -3.45 -21.76 19.16
N ARG A 497 -4.09 -21.60 17.98
CA ARG A 497 -3.85 -22.46 16.81
C ARG A 497 -2.44 -22.34 16.25
N ILE A 498 -1.85 -21.14 16.31
CA ILE A 498 -0.47 -20.88 15.86
C ILE A 498 0.56 -21.00 17.00
N ALA A 499 0.22 -21.76 18.05
CA ALA A 499 1.08 -22.01 19.20
C ALA A 499 1.59 -20.76 19.96
N ARG A 500 0.87 -19.64 19.90
CA ARG A 500 1.15 -18.41 20.68
C ARG A 500 0.39 -18.39 22.00
N TYR A 501 0.61 -19.41 22.83
CA TYR A 501 -0.20 -19.70 24.02
C TYR A 501 -0.25 -18.55 25.02
N ASP A 502 0.88 -17.89 25.32
CA ASP A 502 0.92 -16.81 26.32
C ASP A 502 0.06 -15.60 25.90
N VAL A 503 0.12 -15.25 24.61
CA VAL A 503 -0.65 -14.13 24.06
C VAL A 503 -2.13 -14.52 23.93
N ALA A 504 -2.40 -15.77 23.59
CA ALA A 504 -3.75 -16.33 23.53
C ALA A 504 -4.44 -16.24 24.90
N ALA A 505 -3.78 -16.71 25.96
CA ALA A 505 -4.30 -16.70 27.32
C ALA A 505 -4.64 -15.27 27.78
N LYS A 506 -3.75 -14.30 27.53
CA LYS A 506 -3.98 -12.88 27.86
C LYS A 506 -5.22 -12.31 27.15
N ASN A 507 -5.41 -12.62 25.87
CA ASN A 507 -6.58 -12.15 25.12
C ASN A 507 -7.89 -12.77 25.62
N LEU A 508 -7.88 -14.08 25.88
CA LEU A 508 -9.04 -14.79 26.44
C LEU A 508 -9.39 -14.27 27.82
N GLN A 509 -8.40 -13.99 28.66
CA GLN A 509 -8.62 -13.40 29.99
C GLN A 509 -9.26 -12.01 29.89
N LYS A 510 -8.74 -11.12 29.03
CA LYS A 510 -9.35 -9.80 28.77
C LYS A 510 -10.81 -9.92 28.32
N ALA A 511 -11.11 -10.88 27.43
CA ALA A 511 -12.47 -11.11 26.96
C ALA A 511 -13.40 -11.49 28.13
N VAL A 512 -12.96 -12.40 29.00
CA VAL A 512 -13.71 -12.83 30.21
C VAL A 512 -13.90 -11.68 31.19
N GLU A 513 -12.90 -10.84 31.42
CA GLU A 513 -12.98 -9.68 32.31
C GLU A 513 -14.00 -8.65 31.82
N ILE A 514 -13.97 -8.30 30.52
CA ILE A 514 -14.96 -7.38 29.92
C ILE A 514 -16.36 -7.97 30.05
N TYR A 515 -16.53 -9.25 29.76
CA TYR A 515 -17.82 -9.94 29.89
C TYR A 515 -18.34 -9.92 31.33
N ARG A 516 -17.50 -10.26 32.31
CA ARG A 516 -17.85 -10.23 33.74
C ARG A 516 -18.22 -8.84 34.23
N SER A 517 -17.50 -7.80 33.82
CA SER A 517 -17.77 -6.41 34.21
C SER A 517 -19.15 -5.89 33.78
N LYS A 518 -19.75 -6.51 32.75
CA LYS A 518 -21.08 -6.17 32.24
C LYS A 518 -22.19 -7.01 32.83
N LEU A 519 -21.89 -8.23 33.31
CA LEU A 519 -22.81 -9.06 34.09
C LEU A 519 -23.07 -8.50 35.50
N THR A 520 -22.12 -7.74 36.06
CA THR A 520 -22.24 -7.09 37.38
C THR A 520 -22.91 -5.72 37.36
N MET A 521 -23.43 -5.25 36.21
CA MET A 521 -24.26 -4.05 36.17
C MET A 521 -25.58 -4.29 36.94
N PRO A 522 -25.96 -3.46 37.92
CA PRO A 522 -27.21 -3.65 38.64
C PRO A 522 -28.41 -3.62 37.69
N ILE A 523 -29.33 -4.56 37.86
CA ILE A 523 -30.69 -4.53 37.31
C ILE A 523 -31.43 -3.40 38.03
N LEU A 524 -31.08 -2.14 37.75
CA LEU A 524 -31.72 -0.96 38.34
C LEU A 524 -32.05 0.05 37.23
N ALA A 525 -32.99 -0.37 36.38
CA ALA A 525 -34.08 0.43 35.85
C ALA A 525 -34.82 -0.44 34.83
N ARG A 526 -36.00 -0.95 35.20
CA ARG A 526 -37.05 -1.20 34.21
C ARG A 526 -37.68 0.16 33.91
N PRO A 527 -37.39 0.86 32.80
CA PRO A 527 -38.42 1.66 32.18
C PRO A 527 -39.41 0.66 31.57
N THR A 528 -40.68 0.84 31.88
CA THR A 528 -41.81 0.12 31.27
C THR A 528 -41.78 0.34 29.75
N PHE A 529 -41.05 -0.50 29.04
CA PHE A 529 -41.21 -0.72 27.61
C PHE A 529 -41.70 -2.15 27.45
N GLY A 530 -42.81 -2.33 26.72
CA GLY A 530 -43.37 -3.64 26.37
C GLY A 530 -42.34 -4.54 25.69
N PRO A 531 -42.64 -5.83 25.51
CA PRO A 531 -41.66 -6.84 25.14
C PRO A 531 -40.97 -6.45 23.83
N CYS A 532 -39.75 -5.92 23.96
CA CYS A 532 -38.90 -5.64 22.82
C CYS A 532 -38.40 -7.00 22.35
N ALA A 533 -39.10 -7.59 21.38
CA ALA A 533 -38.77 -8.86 20.73
C ALA A 533 -37.32 -8.90 20.19
N SER A 534 -36.66 -7.74 20.07
CA SER A 534 -35.26 -7.59 19.69
C SER A 534 -34.25 -8.08 20.73
N LEU A 535 -34.52 -8.01 22.04
CA LEU A 535 -33.56 -8.46 23.06
C LEU A 535 -33.52 -9.98 23.20
N HIS A 536 -34.68 -10.64 23.01
CA HIS A 536 -34.79 -12.09 23.01
C HIS A 536 -34.18 -12.68 21.73
N ALA A 537 -34.45 -12.07 20.56
CA ALA A 537 -33.78 -12.43 19.32
C ALA A 537 -32.26 -12.23 19.39
N LEU A 538 -31.77 -11.17 20.04
CA LEU A 538 -30.33 -10.95 20.28
C LEU A 538 -29.75 -11.99 21.24
N THR A 539 -30.47 -12.43 22.27
CA THR A 539 -29.97 -13.50 23.15
C THR A 539 -29.96 -14.86 22.47
N THR A 540 -30.93 -15.20 21.60
CA THR A 540 -30.89 -16.46 20.83
C THR A 540 -29.82 -16.44 19.72
N HIS A 541 -29.54 -15.28 19.12
CA HIS A 541 -28.48 -15.14 18.11
C HIS A 541 -27.07 -15.02 18.72
N VAL A 542 -26.95 -14.50 19.95
CA VAL A 542 -25.67 -14.28 20.66
C VAL A 542 -25.35 -15.36 21.71
N MET A 543 -26.30 -16.21 22.10
CA MET A 543 -26.04 -17.41 22.93
C MET A 543 -25.66 -18.64 22.10
N ASN A 544 -25.70 -18.55 20.77
CA ASN A 544 -25.28 -19.63 19.87
C ASN A 544 -23.99 -19.36 19.05
N PRO A 545 -22.94 -18.66 19.54
CA PRO A 545 -21.69 -18.52 18.79
C PRO A 545 -20.82 -19.77 18.94
N PHE A 546 -21.11 -20.64 19.90
CA PHE A 546 -20.38 -21.89 20.07
C PHE A 546 -20.88 -22.94 19.09
N SER A 547 -20.19 -23.03 17.94
CA SER A 547 -20.27 -24.22 17.09
C SER A 547 -20.00 -25.48 17.93
N SER A 548 -20.61 -26.60 17.57
CA SER A 548 -20.40 -27.89 18.25
C SER A 548 -18.92 -28.23 18.43
N THR A 549 -18.07 -27.75 17.50
CA THR A 549 -16.61 -27.82 17.52
C THR A 549 -15.98 -27.02 18.68
N GLN A 550 -16.47 -25.82 18.99
CA GLN A 550 -15.97 -24.99 20.09
C GLN A 550 -16.37 -25.54 21.47
N ARG A 551 -17.54 -26.20 21.56
CA ARG A 551 -17.98 -26.91 22.78
C ARG A 551 -17.19 -28.18 23.06
N ASN A 552 -16.75 -28.89 22.01
CA ASN A 552 -15.91 -30.08 22.15
C ASN A 552 -14.45 -29.74 22.48
N PHE A 553 -13.93 -28.60 22.02
CA PHE A 553 -12.55 -28.16 22.30
C PHE A 553 -12.30 -27.91 23.80
N LEU A 554 -13.30 -27.44 24.54
CA LEU A 554 -13.24 -27.27 26.01
C LEU A 554 -13.17 -28.62 26.77
N LYS A 555 -13.47 -29.75 26.12
CA LYS A 555 -13.48 -31.08 26.74
C LYS A 555 -12.20 -31.90 26.51
N THR A 556 -11.33 -31.49 25.57
CA THR A 556 -10.22 -32.34 25.10
C THR A 556 -8.82 -31.71 25.20
N ALA A 557 -8.64 -30.62 25.94
CA ALA A 557 -7.32 -30.05 26.16
C ALA A 557 -6.42 -31.01 26.98
N PRO A 558 -5.22 -31.38 26.52
CA PRO A 558 -4.33 -32.30 27.23
C PRO A 558 -3.73 -31.66 28.49
N ASN A 559 -3.57 -32.51 29.53
CA ASN A 559 -3.01 -32.21 30.85
C ASN A 559 -1.50 -31.86 30.81
N SER A 560 -1.13 -30.78 30.13
CA SER A 560 0.23 -30.22 30.18
C SER A 560 0.18 -28.74 30.54
N PHE A 561 -0.32 -28.42 31.72
CA PHE A 561 -0.24 -27.09 32.30
C PHE A 561 0.23 -27.21 33.76
N ASN A 562 1.33 -26.54 34.08
CA ASN A 562 1.88 -26.50 35.44
C ASN A 562 0.85 -25.89 36.40
N SER A 563 0.58 -26.66 37.46
CA SER A 563 -0.45 -26.42 38.46
C SER A 563 0.00 -25.35 39.45
N THR A 564 -0.57 -24.15 39.37
CA THR A 564 -0.86 -23.33 40.58
C THR A 564 -1.72 -22.10 40.28
N THR A 565 -1.76 -21.61 39.03
CA THR A 565 -2.51 -20.37 38.70
C THR A 565 -3.76 -20.59 37.84
N ILE A 566 -3.96 -21.80 37.29
CA ILE A 566 -5.04 -22.11 36.33
C ILE A 566 -6.28 -22.73 37.00
N ASP A 567 -6.11 -23.35 38.18
CA ASP A 567 -7.15 -24.15 38.83
C ASP A 567 -8.36 -23.31 39.30
N SER A 568 -8.13 -22.06 39.71
CA SER A 568 -9.20 -21.13 40.10
C SER A 568 -10.02 -20.60 38.92
N SER A 569 -9.44 -20.59 37.71
CA SER A 569 -10.09 -20.04 36.50
C SER A 569 -10.89 -21.10 35.74
N PHE A 570 -10.39 -22.34 35.68
CA PHE A 570 -11.09 -23.46 35.03
C PHE A 570 -12.26 -24.01 35.86
N THR A 571 -12.15 -24.01 37.20
CA THR A 571 -13.22 -24.45 38.11
C THR A 571 -14.46 -23.53 38.05
N VAL A 572 -14.30 -22.29 37.57
CA VAL A 572 -15.42 -21.35 37.37
C VAL A 572 -16.14 -21.61 36.04
N ILE A 573 -15.45 -22.16 35.03
CA ILE A 573 -16.04 -22.49 33.72
C ILE A 573 -16.88 -23.77 33.79
N SER A 574 -16.48 -24.74 34.61
CA SER A 574 -17.26 -25.98 34.84
C SER A 574 -18.48 -25.81 35.76
N LYS A 575 -18.63 -24.63 36.40
CA LYS A 575 -19.75 -24.29 37.31
C LYS A 575 -20.76 -23.31 36.73
N MET A 576 -20.68 -22.97 35.43
CA MET A 576 -21.79 -22.26 34.79
C MET A 576 -23.03 -23.18 34.78
N PRO A 577 -24.22 -22.68 35.19
CA PRO A 577 -25.42 -23.50 35.26
C PRO A 577 -25.75 -24.04 33.86
N GLN A 578 -25.78 -25.37 33.74
CA GLN A 578 -26.36 -26.05 32.59
C GLN A 578 -27.86 -25.77 32.60
N TYR A 579 -28.30 -24.74 31.89
CA TYR A 579 -29.72 -24.60 31.57
C TYR A 579 -30.06 -25.69 30.55
N ASN A 580 -30.64 -26.78 31.03
CA ASN A 580 -31.29 -27.78 30.19
C ASN A 580 -32.51 -27.13 29.53
N GLU A 581 -32.61 -27.21 28.20
CA GLU A 581 -33.77 -26.73 27.42
C GLU A 581 -35.11 -27.35 27.87
N LEU A 582 -35.09 -28.47 28.60
CA LEU A 582 -36.27 -29.12 29.17
C LEU A 582 -36.87 -28.38 30.39
N GLU A 583 -36.08 -27.64 31.17
CA GLU A 583 -36.60 -26.94 32.37
C GLU A 583 -37.29 -25.61 32.03
N MET A 584 -36.98 -24.99 30.88
CA MET A 584 -37.73 -23.80 30.42
C MET A 584 -39.12 -24.13 29.89
N LEU A 585 -39.38 -25.36 29.44
CA LEU A 585 -40.69 -25.76 28.91
C LEU A 585 -41.69 -26.18 30.02
N GLN A 586 -41.22 -26.50 31.23
CA GLN A 586 -42.11 -26.86 32.36
C GLN A 586 -42.53 -25.65 33.21
N GLY A 587 -41.96 -24.47 33.00
CA GLY A 587 -42.41 -23.22 33.62
C GLY A 587 -43.51 -22.46 32.86
N MET A 588 -44.05 -23.05 31.78
CA MET A 588 -45.10 -22.47 30.93
C MET A 588 -46.41 -23.29 30.94
N GLN A 589 -46.75 -23.95 32.05
CA GLN A 589 -48.12 -24.44 32.33
C GLN A 589 -48.69 -23.81 33.60
#